data_AF-A0AAU8A8F5-F1
#
_entry.id   AF-A0AAU8A8F5-F1
#
_cell.length_a   1.000
_cell.length_b   1.000
_cell.length_c   1.000
_cell.angle_alpha   90.00
_cell.angle_beta   90.00
_cell.angle_gamma   90.00
#
_symmetry.space_group_name_H-M   'P 1'
#
loop_
_entity.id
_entity.type
_entity.pdbx_description
1 polymer ?
#
loop_
_entity_poly.entity_id
_entity_poly.type
_entity_poly.pdbx_seq_one_letter_code
_entity_poly.pdbx_strand_id
1 'polypeptide(L)'
;MAAYCLENGKVREAYGGYASREYAGIYHMSANGEFRREEHIPVLKPGEGLLAHSEGFYVEPLEIQVDFLKASGAKRWLEYLALRHIDRVRYLDENLWVLAEIREEEV
;
A
#
# COMPACT_ATOMS: atom_id res chain seq x y z
N MET A 1 9.66 7.23 9.08
CA MET A 1 9.41 6.71 7.71
C MET A 1 9.55 5.20 7.72
N ALA A 2 8.45 4.47 7.77
CA ALA A 2 8.46 3.01 7.68
C ALA A 2 7.56 2.59 6.52
N ALA A 3 8.16 2.07 5.46
CA ALA A 3 7.45 1.44 4.36
C ALA A 3 7.42 -0.07 4.60
N TYR A 4 6.34 -0.73 4.19
CA TYR A 4 6.15 -2.17 4.35
C TYR A 4 5.72 -2.79 3.04
N CYS A 5 6.17 -4.00 2.79
CA CYS A 5 5.75 -4.77 1.63
C CYS A 5 5.15 -6.12 2.02
N LEU A 6 4.22 -6.58 1.19
CA LEU A 6 3.72 -7.93 1.17
C LEU A 6 4.48 -8.66 0.08
N GLU A 7 5.19 -9.70 0.46
CA GLU A 7 5.97 -10.51 -0.47
C GLU A 7 6.04 -11.95 0.04
N ASN A 8 5.87 -12.93 -0.85
CA ASN A 8 5.83 -14.35 -0.50
C ASN A 8 4.82 -14.61 0.64
N GLY A 9 3.65 -13.96 0.55
CA GLY A 9 2.58 -14.04 1.54
C GLY A 9 2.89 -13.49 2.93
N LYS A 10 3.96 -12.70 3.11
CA LYS A 10 4.37 -12.15 4.41
C LYS A 10 4.53 -10.64 4.34
N VAL A 11 4.02 -9.96 5.37
CA VAL A 11 4.27 -8.53 5.59
C VAL A 11 5.67 -8.35 6.19
N ARG A 12 6.48 -7.47 5.60
CA ARG A 12 7.86 -7.17 6.02
C ARG A 12 8.13 -5.69 5.88
N GLU A 13 9.11 -5.19 6.65
CA GLU A 13 9.62 -3.84 6.44
C GLU A 13 10.35 -3.78 5.09
N ALA A 14 10.12 -2.70 4.37
CA ALA A 14 10.63 -2.50 3.03
C ALA A 14 11.88 -1.61 3.11
N TYR A 15 13.04 -2.16 2.72
CA TYR A 15 14.32 -1.44 2.71
C TYR A 15 14.69 -1.05 1.28
N GLY A 16 14.98 0.23 1.06
CA GLY A 16 15.59 0.86 -0.13
C GLY A 16 15.48 0.17 -1.50
N GLY A 17 14.80 0.81 -2.44
CA GLY A 17 14.86 0.49 -3.87
C GLY A 17 13.63 -0.23 -4.43
N TYR A 18 12.48 0.44 -4.49
CA TYR A 18 11.27 -0.09 -5.13
C TYR A 18 11.33 -0.02 -6.67
N ALA A 19 12.29 0.74 -7.22
CA ALA A 19 12.36 1.10 -8.64
C ALA A 19 12.55 -0.07 -9.63
N SER A 20 12.80 -1.30 -9.17
CA SER A 20 13.03 -2.46 -10.04
C SER A 20 11.78 -3.34 -10.26
N ARG A 21 10.62 -2.98 -9.71
CA ARG A 21 9.38 -3.78 -9.82
C ARG A 21 8.44 -3.17 -10.85
N GLU A 22 7.81 -4.03 -11.65
CA GLU A 22 6.75 -3.62 -12.57
C GLU A 22 5.45 -3.44 -11.77
N TYR A 23 4.91 -2.22 -11.78
CA TYR A 23 3.69 -1.88 -11.04
C TYR A 23 2.47 -1.97 -11.96
N ALA A 24 1.46 -2.72 -11.54
CA ALA A 24 0.14 -2.66 -12.17
C ALA A 24 -0.62 -1.39 -11.76
N GLY A 25 -0.36 -0.90 -10.55
CA GLY A 25 -0.96 0.33 -10.03
C GLY A 25 -0.04 1.02 -9.02
N ILE A 26 -0.01 2.35 -9.12
CA ILE A 26 0.58 3.25 -8.13
C ILE A 26 -0.53 4.21 -7.73
N TYR A 27 -0.72 4.39 -6.42
CA TYR A 27 -1.75 5.23 -5.87
C TYR A 27 -1.20 6.13 -4.78
N HIS A 28 -1.53 7.40 -4.88
CA HIS A 28 -1.32 8.40 -3.84
C HIS A 28 -2.53 8.47 -2.92
N MET A 29 -2.25 8.56 -1.62
CA MET A 29 -3.22 8.86 -0.58
C MET A 29 -2.91 10.21 0.03
N SER A 30 -3.84 11.15 -0.07
CA SER A 30 -3.73 12.39 0.70
C SER A 30 -3.98 12.12 2.19
N ALA A 31 -3.54 13.02 3.06
CA ALA A 31 -3.80 12.92 4.51
C ALA A 31 -5.29 12.89 4.87
N ASN A 32 -6.17 13.38 3.99
CA ASN A 32 -7.62 13.34 4.16
C ASN A 32 -8.26 12.07 3.56
N GLY A 33 -7.45 11.15 3.04
CA GLY A 33 -7.90 9.91 2.42
C GLY A 33 -8.33 10.04 0.96
N GLU A 34 -7.96 11.12 0.25
CA GLU A 34 -8.24 11.17 -1.19
C GLU A 34 -7.37 10.17 -1.95
N PHE A 35 -7.98 9.30 -2.76
CA PHE A 35 -7.32 8.27 -3.55
C PHE A 35 -7.17 8.66 -5.01
N ARG A 36 -5.92 8.71 -5.47
CA ARG A 36 -5.60 9.03 -6.87
C ARG A 36 -4.59 8.04 -7.42
N ARG A 37 -4.81 7.64 -8.68
CA ARG A 37 -3.83 6.83 -9.41
C ARG A 37 -2.76 7.75 -9.96
N GLU A 38 -1.51 7.32 -9.82
CA GLU A 38 -0.33 8.02 -10.33
C GLU A 38 0.38 7.18 -11.37
N GLU A 39 1.12 7.83 -12.27
CA GLU A 39 2.00 7.15 -13.24
C GLU A 39 3.36 6.83 -12.63
N HIS A 40 3.78 7.60 -11.62
CA HIS A 40 5.10 7.51 -11.00
C HIS A 40 4.95 7.57 -9.47
N ILE A 41 5.97 7.07 -8.75
CA ILE A 41 5.99 7.13 -7.29
C ILE A 41 6.00 8.60 -6.84
N PRO A 42 4.95 9.08 -6.13
CA PRO A 42 4.87 10.46 -5.67
C PRO A 42 5.81 10.73 -4.50
N VAL A 43 6.21 12.00 -4.34
CA VAL A 43 6.87 12.45 -3.11
C VAL A 43 5.80 12.71 -2.05
N LEU A 44 5.79 11.88 -1.01
CA LEU A 44 4.81 11.99 0.07
C LEU A 44 5.10 13.19 0.99
N LYS A 45 4.05 13.90 1.39
CA LYS A 45 4.06 14.85 2.53
C LYS A 45 3.64 14.13 3.82
N PRO A 46 3.91 14.72 5.00
CA PRO A 46 3.40 14.22 6.27
C PRO A 46 1.90 13.88 6.23
N GLY A 47 1.54 12.72 6.77
CA GLY A 47 0.18 12.18 6.76
C GLY A 47 -0.25 11.54 5.44
N GLU A 48 0.49 11.72 4.34
CA GLU A 48 0.19 11.10 3.04
C GLU A 48 0.71 9.67 2.95
N GLY A 49 0.13 8.90 2.05
CA GLY A 49 0.49 7.51 1.81
C GLY A 49 0.69 7.16 0.33
N LEU A 50 1.32 6.03 0.14
CA LEU A 50 1.56 5.39 -1.15
C LEU A 50 1.11 3.94 -1.08
N LEU A 51 0.36 3.52 -2.08
CA LEU A 51 0.08 2.11 -2.37
C LEU A 51 0.60 1.80 -3.76
N ALA A 52 1.53 0.84 -3.89
CA ALA A 52 1.95 0.31 -5.18
C ALA A 52 1.82 -1.22 -5.18
N HIS A 53 1.43 -1.82 -6.29
CA HIS A 53 1.23 -3.27 -6.34
C HIS A 53 1.50 -3.88 -7.72
N SER A 54 1.79 -5.18 -7.73
CA SER A 54 1.86 -6.00 -8.93
C SER A 54 0.46 -6.38 -9.44
N GLU A 55 0.38 -6.99 -10.62
CA GLU A 55 -0.88 -7.56 -11.10
C GLU A 55 -1.46 -8.58 -10.11
N GLY A 56 -2.78 -8.72 -10.14
CA GLY A 56 -3.53 -9.65 -9.29
C GLY A 56 -3.97 -9.09 -7.94
N PHE A 57 -3.41 -7.97 -7.46
CA PHE A 57 -3.89 -7.35 -6.22
C PHE A 57 -5.31 -6.79 -6.36
N TYR A 58 -6.12 -6.96 -5.32
CA TYR A 58 -7.50 -6.47 -5.32
C TYR A 58 -7.53 -5.00 -4.93
N VAL A 59 -8.09 -4.16 -5.78
CA VAL A 59 -8.18 -2.71 -5.57
C VAL A 59 -9.62 -2.27 -5.64
N GLU A 60 -10.17 -1.85 -4.51
CA GLU A 60 -11.44 -1.14 -4.40
C GLU A 60 -11.17 0.21 -3.71
N PRO A 61 -11.23 1.34 -4.45
CA PRO A 61 -10.82 2.64 -3.95
C PRO A 61 -11.43 3.01 -2.60
N LEU A 62 -12.74 2.80 -2.40
CA LEU A 62 -13.39 3.21 -1.15
C LEU A 62 -12.93 2.37 0.05
N GLU A 63 -12.73 1.06 -0.15
CA GLU A 63 -12.23 0.18 0.91
C GLU A 63 -10.81 0.57 1.31
N ILE A 64 -9.95 0.84 0.33
CA ILE A 64 -8.56 1.27 0.56
C ILE A 64 -8.51 2.59 1.32
N GLN A 65 -9.34 3.57 0.95
CA GLN A 65 -9.43 4.86 1.65
C GLN A 65 -9.83 4.70 3.11
N VAL A 66 -10.85 3.88 3.38
CA VAL A 66 -11.33 3.62 4.73
C VAL A 66 -10.26 2.91 5.57
N ASP A 67 -9.57 1.94 4.99
CA ASP A 67 -8.54 1.18 5.68
C ASP A 67 -7.29 2.04 5.94
N PHE A 68 -6.95 2.96 5.03
CA PHE A 68 -5.89 3.96 5.20
C PHE A 68 -6.18 4.90 6.38
N LEU A 69 -7.37 5.52 6.40
CA LEU A 69 -7.77 6.47 7.44
C LEU A 69 -7.85 5.84 8.84
N LYS A 70 -8.07 4.52 8.93
CA LYS A 70 -8.13 3.77 10.20
C LYS A 70 -6.78 3.23 10.64
N ALA A 71 -5.79 3.20 9.76
CA ALA A 71 -4.51 2.60 10.05
C ALA A 71 -3.70 3.50 10.99
N SER A 72 -3.09 2.89 12.01
CA SER A 72 -2.14 3.58 12.89
C SER A 72 -0.73 3.69 12.27
N GLY A 73 -0.57 3.30 11.00
CA GLY A 73 0.71 3.28 10.29
C GLY A 73 0.72 2.29 9.12
N ALA A 74 1.76 2.39 8.29
CA ALA A 74 1.87 1.66 7.01
C ALA A 74 1.78 0.13 7.15
N LYS A 75 2.40 -0.46 8.16
CA LYS A 75 2.31 -1.90 8.43
C LYS A 75 0.86 -2.34 8.63
N ARG A 76 0.13 -1.61 9.47
CA ARG A 76 -1.25 -1.95 9.83
C ARG A 76 -2.18 -1.75 8.65
N TRP A 77 -1.95 -0.71 7.86
CA TRP A 77 -2.66 -0.50 6.61
C TRP A 77 -2.46 -1.68 5.65
N LEU A 78 -1.22 -2.13 5.46
CA LEU A 78 -0.92 -3.27 4.59
C LEU A 78 -1.55 -4.58 5.08
N GLU A 79 -1.62 -4.81 6.38
CA GLU A 79 -2.33 -5.96 6.96
C GLU A 79 -3.83 -5.92 6.59
N TYR A 80 -4.48 -4.76 6.66
CA TYR A 80 -5.88 -4.62 6.24
C TYR A 80 -6.05 -4.88 4.74
N LEU A 81 -5.16 -4.32 3.92
CA LEU A 81 -5.14 -4.54 2.47
C LEU A 81 -4.99 -6.03 2.11
N ALA A 82 -4.10 -6.75 2.79
CA ALA A 82 -3.92 -8.19 2.59
C ALA A 82 -5.18 -8.99 3.00
N LEU A 83 -5.81 -8.65 4.12
CA LEU A 83 -7.06 -9.28 4.56
C LEU A 83 -8.21 -9.04 3.57
N ARG A 84 -8.36 -7.81 3.06
CA ARG A 84 -9.33 -7.47 2.02
C ARG A 84 -9.14 -8.32 0.78
N HIS A 85 -7.89 -8.42 0.30
CA HIS A 85 -7.56 -9.22 -0.85
C HIS A 85 -7.96 -10.69 -0.62
N ILE A 86 -7.60 -11.28 0.52
CA ILE A 86 -7.98 -12.66 0.87
C ILE A 86 -9.50 -12.82 0.98
N ASP A 87 -10.22 -11.85 1.55
CA ASP A 87 -11.67 -11.91 1.68
C ASP A 87 -12.39 -11.88 0.33
N ARG A 88 -11.84 -11.16 -0.64
CA ARG A 88 -12.43 -10.97 -1.97
C ARG A 88 -12.01 -12.04 -2.97
N VAL A 89 -10.72 -12.40 -2.96
CA VAL A 89 -10.08 -13.26 -3.96
C VAL A 89 -9.87 -14.70 -3.44
N ARG A 90 -9.98 -14.92 -2.12
CA ARG A 90 -9.89 -16.24 -1.45
C ARG A 90 -8.54 -16.95 -1.54
N TYR A 91 -7.51 -16.31 -2.07
CA TYR A 91 -6.12 -16.79 -2.04
C TYR A 91 -5.15 -15.61 -2.01
N LEU A 92 -3.87 -15.92 -1.80
CA LEU A 92 -2.76 -14.97 -1.85
C LEU A 92 -1.66 -15.56 -2.73
N ASP A 93 -1.43 -15.00 -3.91
CA ASP A 93 -0.37 -15.48 -4.80
C ASP A 93 1.01 -15.25 -4.15
N GLU A 94 1.91 -16.22 -4.24
CA GLU A 94 3.27 -16.07 -3.72
C GLU A 94 4.07 -15.01 -4.48
N ASN A 95 3.73 -14.78 -5.75
CA ASN A 95 4.31 -13.73 -6.60
C ASN A 95 3.66 -12.36 -6.37
N LEU A 96 2.58 -12.29 -5.58
CA LEU A 96 1.91 -11.04 -5.28
C LEU A 96 2.86 -10.12 -4.50
N TRP A 97 3.01 -8.91 -5.00
CA TRP A 97 3.80 -7.89 -4.35
C TRP A 97 2.96 -6.63 -4.15
N VAL A 98 2.97 -6.11 -2.92
CA VAL A 98 2.26 -4.88 -2.55
C VAL A 98 3.16 -4.07 -1.64
N LEU A 99 3.28 -2.77 -1.87
CA LEU A 99 3.99 -1.81 -1.05
C LEU A 99 2.99 -0.81 -0.48
N ALA A 100 3.09 -0.59 0.83
CA ALA A 100 2.39 0.46 1.52
C ALA A 100 3.40 1.35 2.28
N GLU A 101 3.27 2.65 2.11
CA GLU A 101 4.03 3.63 2.87
C GLU A 101 3.06 4.69 3.42
N ILE A 102 3.33 5.16 4.64
CA ILE A 102 2.70 6.34 5.22
C ILE A 102 3.82 7.20 5.75
N ARG A 103 3.89 8.45 5.29
CA ARG A 103 4.86 9.40 5.80
C ARG A 103 4.35 9.97 7.11
N GLU A 104 5.02 9.60 8.20
CA GLU A 104 4.71 10.11 9.54
C GLU A 104 4.93 11.63 9.60
N GLU A 105 4.17 12.30 10.48
CA GLU A 105 4.44 13.68 10.86
C GLU A 105 5.75 13.74 11.66
N GLU A 106 6.67 14.61 11.23
CA GLU A 106 7.84 14.95 12.02
C GLU A 106 7.34 15.77 13.22
N VAL A 107 7.41 15.18 14.42
CA VAL A 107 7.06 15.84 15.69
C VAL A 107 8.18 16.79 16.12
#